data_AF-B9LPS5-F1
#
_entry.id   AF-B9LPS5-F1
#
_cell.length_a   1.000
_cell.length_b   1.000
_cell.length_c   1.000
_cell.angle_alpha   90.00
_cell.angle_beta   90.00
_cell.angle_gamma   90.00
#
_symmetry.space_group_name_H-M   'P 1'
#
loop_
_entity.id
_entity.type
_entity.pdbx_description
1 polymer ?
#
loop_
_entity_poly.entity_id
_entity_poly.type
_entity_poly.pdbx_seq_one_letter_code
_entity_poly.pdbx_strand_id
1 'polypeptide(L)'
;MSLRGGGPIEELAVPSGTTVEEHDLVTDGDVLVGSQSTVEFGLRGRNVALGERVSVENDIEAEGDCRLDTWCSVDGNVLVGEDAYLGERVTVTGRLMVSGDLDIGDDVTIEEGFEANGWIVIRNPVPTLVFYFIVLSQLLRLGETDAADNLAEALADGEDVRDPLLVPRSAEISDDAWRVSTPASVGDDCRLHGNLRAESIRVGERNEVFGSLRAREGITVGADTTIHGDVTTRGGTVTVEAGARVLGDVSAGDLVVHDGAEIDGTLRARGEMKLVQETGDGDEGEGETESDDAGEDEGDADEIGETDADELSDEDGTSDGDDSADGEESDSDESGVEESDSGGSDVESPDTEEPDVDAEAT
;
A
#
# COMPACT_ATOMS: atom_id res chain seq x y z
N MET A 1 1.44 7.42 32.43
CA MET A 1 1.51 6.43 31.34
C MET A 1 0.26 6.59 30.51
N SER A 2 0.41 7.10 29.29
CA SER A 2 -0.70 7.35 28.37
C SER A 2 -1.12 6.01 27.77
N LEU A 3 -2.37 5.61 27.99
CA LEU A 3 -3.02 4.50 27.28
C LEU A 3 -3.43 4.98 25.87
N ARG A 4 -2.45 5.32 25.04
CA ARG A 4 -2.61 5.55 23.60
C ARG A 4 -1.71 4.52 22.93
N GLY A 5 -2.30 3.53 22.29
CA GLY A 5 -1.59 2.42 21.67
C GLY A 5 -2.34 1.13 21.93
N GLY A 6 -2.97 0.61 20.89
CA GLY A 6 -3.53 -0.74 20.87
C GLY A 6 -4.95 -0.84 20.31
N GLY A 7 -5.40 0.11 19.50
CA GLY A 7 -6.48 -0.18 18.55
C GLY A 7 -5.96 -1.10 17.44
N PRO A 8 -6.77 -2.05 16.92
CA PRO A 8 -6.29 -3.08 15.98
C PRO A 8 -5.84 -2.57 14.59
N ILE A 9 -5.91 -1.25 14.31
CA ILE A 9 -5.52 -0.66 13.02
C ILE A 9 -4.96 0.76 13.24
N GLU A 10 -3.91 0.87 14.07
CA GLU A 10 -3.25 2.14 14.42
C GLU A 10 -1.88 2.33 13.76
N GLU A 11 -1.50 1.46 12.83
CA GLU A 11 -0.26 1.53 12.05
C GLU A 11 -0.52 0.95 10.66
N LEU A 12 0.20 1.47 9.65
CA LEU A 12 0.31 0.81 8.36
C LEU A 12 1.29 -0.34 8.50
N ALA A 13 0.84 -1.57 8.26
CA ALA A 13 1.71 -2.75 8.27
C ALA A 13 1.62 -3.43 6.91
N VAL A 14 2.73 -3.42 6.18
CA VAL A 14 2.88 -4.12 4.90
C VAL A 14 3.65 -5.42 5.18
N PRO A 15 3.02 -6.60 5.04
CA PRO A 15 3.66 -7.86 5.36
C PRO A 15 4.70 -8.22 4.30
N SER A 16 5.64 -9.09 4.69
CA SER A 16 6.73 -9.53 3.81
C SER A 16 6.20 -10.14 2.51
N GLY A 17 6.94 -9.93 1.41
CA GLY A 17 6.57 -10.42 0.07
C GLY A 17 5.43 -9.64 -0.61
N THR A 18 4.91 -8.58 0.01
CA THR A 18 3.88 -7.74 -0.63
C THR A 18 4.46 -7.06 -1.87
N THR A 19 3.71 -7.14 -2.97
CA THR A 19 4.09 -6.55 -4.25
C THR A 19 3.02 -5.58 -4.72
N VAL A 20 3.45 -4.39 -5.10
CA VAL A 20 2.64 -3.45 -5.86
C VAL A 20 2.87 -3.72 -7.35
N GLU A 21 1.85 -4.24 -8.00
CA GLU A 21 1.77 -4.37 -9.46
C GLU A 21 1.19 -3.08 -10.06
N GLU A 22 1.03 -3.00 -11.38
CA GLU A 22 0.63 -1.75 -12.07
C GLU A 22 -0.67 -1.16 -11.52
N HIS A 23 -1.61 -2.03 -11.13
CA HIS A 23 -2.90 -1.62 -10.62
C HIS A 23 -3.26 -2.29 -9.29
N ASP A 24 -2.54 -3.30 -8.85
CA ASP A 24 -2.94 -4.15 -7.73
C ASP A 24 -1.91 -4.15 -6.62
N LEU A 25 -2.41 -4.12 -5.39
CA LEU A 25 -1.63 -4.42 -4.20
C LEU A 25 -1.88 -5.88 -3.85
N VAL A 26 -0.86 -6.70 -4.10
CA VAL A 26 -0.92 -8.16 -3.96
C VAL A 26 -0.19 -8.59 -2.70
N THR A 27 -0.91 -9.29 -1.83
CA THR A 27 -0.34 -9.92 -0.63
C THR A 27 -0.81 -11.36 -0.49
N ASP A 28 0.04 -12.17 0.11
CA ASP A 28 -0.22 -13.57 0.45
C ASP A 28 -1.16 -13.72 1.65
N GLY A 29 -1.31 -12.67 2.47
CA GLY A 29 -2.10 -12.65 3.70
C GLY A 29 -3.49 -12.05 3.54
N ASP A 30 -4.12 -11.74 4.67
CA ASP A 30 -5.38 -10.99 4.69
C ASP A 30 -5.13 -9.50 4.47
N VAL A 31 -6.11 -8.80 3.88
CA VAL A 31 -6.09 -7.35 3.66
C VAL A 31 -7.16 -6.71 4.53
N LEU A 32 -6.72 -5.88 5.49
CA LEU A 32 -7.62 -5.14 6.38
C LEU A 32 -7.46 -3.64 6.16
N VAL A 33 -8.53 -2.99 5.68
CA VAL A 33 -8.52 -1.55 5.43
C VAL A 33 -9.37 -0.82 6.46
N GLY A 34 -8.73 0.08 7.21
CA GLY A 34 -9.37 0.92 8.20
C GLY A 34 -10.34 1.92 7.58
N SER A 35 -11.36 2.28 8.35
CA SER A 35 -12.42 3.20 7.91
C SER A 35 -11.92 4.54 7.35
N GLN A 36 -12.74 5.15 6.48
CA GLN A 36 -12.50 6.46 5.89
C GLN A 36 -11.21 6.56 5.07
N SER A 37 -10.76 5.44 4.50
CA SER A 37 -9.53 5.39 3.71
C SER A 37 -9.85 5.34 2.22
N THR A 38 -8.89 5.78 1.41
CA THR A 38 -8.93 5.68 -0.04
C THR A 38 -7.75 4.83 -0.50
N VAL A 39 -8.02 3.82 -1.32
CA VAL A 39 -7.03 2.97 -1.95
C VAL A 39 -7.25 3.03 -3.47
N GLU A 40 -6.29 3.57 -4.21
CA GLU A 40 -6.38 3.70 -5.67
C GLU A 40 -5.97 2.40 -6.40
N PHE A 41 -5.32 1.48 -5.68
CA PHE A 41 -5.00 0.14 -6.17
C PHE A 41 -6.18 -0.83 -6.00
N GLY A 42 -6.19 -1.87 -6.82
CA GLY A 42 -6.92 -3.09 -6.56
C GLY A 42 -6.33 -3.85 -5.39
N LEU A 43 -7.14 -4.65 -4.73
CA LEU A 43 -6.77 -5.38 -3.53
C LEU A 43 -6.86 -6.87 -3.79
N ARG A 44 -5.70 -7.56 -3.73
CA ARG A 44 -5.61 -9.00 -3.88
C ARG A 44 -5.00 -9.64 -2.64
N GLY A 45 -5.74 -10.56 -2.03
CA GLY A 45 -5.26 -11.31 -0.87
C GLY A 45 -6.13 -12.49 -0.50
N ARG A 46 -5.83 -13.14 0.62
CA ARG A 46 -6.57 -14.29 1.13
C ARG A 46 -8.00 -13.88 1.50
N ASN A 47 -8.16 -13.09 2.56
CA ASN A 47 -9.43 -12.45 2.90
C ASN A 47 -9.30 -10.94 2.74
N VAL A 48 -10.36 -10.25 2.32
CA VAL A 48 -10.38 -8.79 2.22
C VAL A 48 -11.48 -8.23 3.11
N ALA A 49 -11.14 -7.35 4.05
CA ALA A 49 -12.10 -6.67 4.90
C ALA A 49 -11.88 -5.15 4.89
N LEU A 50 -12.89 -4.42 4.40
CA LEU A 50 -12.89 -2.97 4.37
C LEU A 50 -13.82 -2.43 5.46
N GLY A 51 -13.29 -1.52 6.29
CA GLY A 51 -14.07 -0.80 7.28
C GLY A 51 -15.01 0.25 6.67
N GLU A 52 -15.77 0.94 7.50
CA GLU A 52 -16.77 1.91 7.03
C GLU A 52 -16.17 3.03 6.14
N ARG A 53 -16.93 3.44 5.11
CA ARG A 53 -16.58 4.57 4.21
C ARG A 53 -15.20 4.42 3.53
N VAL A 54 -14.85 3.22 3.10
CA VAL A 54 -13.65 2.99 2.31
C VAL A 54 -13.99 3.12 0.83
N SER A 55 -13.12 3.78 0.08
CA SER A 55 -13.16 3.84 -1.39
C SER A 55 -11.99 3.05 -1.96
N VAL A 56 -12.27 2.09 -2.83
CA VAL A 56 -11.28 1.36 -3.63
C VAL A 56 -11.53 1.71 -5.10
N GLU A 57 -10.52 2.18 -5.83
CA GLU A 57 -10.69 2.65 -7.22
C GLU A 57 -10.53 1.54 -8.27
N ASN A 58 -10.26 0.30 -7.85
CA ASN A 58 -10.04 -0.81 -8.74
C ASN A 58 -10.63 -2.12 -8.19
N ASP A 59 -10.33 -3.23 -8.86
CA ASP A 59 -10.85 -4.56 -8.55
C ASP A 59 -10.46 -5.04 -7.14
N ILE A 60 -11.32 -5.85 -6.53
CA ILE A 60 -11.03 -6.62 -5.32
C ILE A 60 -11.06 -8.11 -5.68
N GLU A 61 -9.99 -8.83 -5.38
CA GLU A 61 -9.88 -10.28 -5.54
C GLU A 61 -9.53 -10.92 -4.18
N ALA A 62 -10.52 -11.56 -3.56
CA ALA A 62 -10.34 -12.32 -2.32
C ALA A 62 -10.37 -13.83 -2.64
N GLU A 63 -9.31 -14.56 -2.30
CA GLU A 63 -9.26 -16.03 -2.47
C GLU A 63 -10.25 -16.75 -1.54
N GLY A 64 -10.49 -16.18 -0.37
CA GLY A 64 -11.46 -16.60 0.64
C GLY A 64 -12.62 -15.62 0.74
N ASP A 65 -12.83 -15.08 1.93
CA ASP A 65 -13.96 -14.21 2.25
C ASP A 65 -13.71 -12.74 1.92
N CYS A 66 -14.76 -12.03 1.52
CA CYS A 66 -14.74 -10.58 1.32
C CYS A 66 -15.81 -9.88 2.15
N ARG A 67 -15.43 -8.88 2.92
CA ARG A 67 -16.32 -8.05 3.72
C ARG A 67 -16.17 -6.58 3.37
N LEU A 68 -17.24 -5.98 2.86
CA LEU A 68 -17.33 -4.54 2.62
C LEU A 68 -18.28 -3.94 3.65
N ASP A 69 -17.81 -3.09 4.56
CA ASP A 69 -18.68 -2.48 5.56
C ASP A 69 -19.49 -1.29 4.98
N THR A 70 -20.27 -0.67 5.84
CA THR A 70 -21.23 0.38 5.53
C THR A 70 -20.59 1.53 4.74
N TRP A 71 -21.26 1.98 3.67
CA TRP A 71 -20.82 3.08 2.80
C TRP A 71 -19.50 2.86 2.06
N CYS A 72 -19.08 1.61 1.85
CA CYS A 72 -17.94 1.35 0.98
C CYS A 72 -18.30 1.57 -0.49
N SER A 73 -17.33 2.00 -1.29
CA SER A 73 -17.44 2.10 -2.73
C SER A 73 -16.26 1.37 -3.37
N VAL A 74 -16.54 0.53 -4.37
CA VAL A 74 -15.53 -0.16 -5.18
C VAL A 74 -15.78 0.21 -6.63
N ASP A 75 -14.80 0.88 -7.26
CA ASP A 75 -14.85 1.27 -8.67
C ASP A 75 -14.29 0.17 -9.58
N GLY A 76 -14.78 -1.05 -9.40
CA GLY A 76 -14.27 -2.24 -10.06
C GLY A 76 -15.13 -3.47 -9.78
N ASN A 77 -14.63 -4.62 -10.20
CA ASN A 77 -15.19 -5.92 -9.92
C ASN A 77 -14.82 -6.37 -8.50
N VAL A 78 -15.69 -7.18 -7.90
CA VAL A 78 -15.44 -7.85 -6.63
C VAL A 78 -15.55 -9.34 -6.86
N LEU A 79 -14.41 -10.04 -6.79
CA LEU A 79 -14.28 -11.48 -7.01
C LEU A 79 -13.97 -12.15 -5.67
N VAL A 80 -14.82 -13.09 -5.26
CA VAL A 80 -14.76 -13.73 -3.94
C VAL A 80 -14.78 -15.25 -4.09
N GLY A 81 -13.74 -15.90 -3.59
CA GLY A 81 -13.54 -17.35 -3.67
C GLY A 81 -14.36 -18.15 -2.65
N GLU A 82 -14.79 -17.53 -1.55
CA GLU A 82 -15.69 -18.11 -0.56
C GLU A 82 -16.91 -17.20 -0.36
N ASP A 83 -17.15 -16.68 0.85
CA ASP A 83 -18.36 -15.96 1.21
C ASP A 83 -18.18 -14.43 1.14
N ALA A 84 -19.23 -13.73 0.73
CA ALA A 84 -19.22 -12.27 0.62
C ALA A 84 -20.24 -11.62 1.56
N TYR A 85 -19.82 -10.55 2.25
CA TYR A 85 -20.61 -9.82 3.22
C TYR A 85 -20.62 -8.33 2.88
N LEU A 86 -21.72 -7.84 2.33
CA LEU A 86 -21.89 -6.44 1.96
C LEU A 86 -22.75 -5.72 2.99
N GLY A 87 -22.19 -4.70 3.63
CA GLY A 87 -22.87 -3.81 4.56
C GLY A 87 -23.87 -2.89 3.88
N GLU A 88 -24.47 -1.98 4.65
CA GLU A 88 -25.46 -1.05 4.12
C GLU A 88 -24.81 -0.03 3.17
N ARG A 89 -25.51 0.34 2.10
CA ARG A 89 -25.11 1.42 1.18
C ARG A 89 -23.74 1.20 0.55
N VAL A 90 -23.39 -0.06 0.33
CA VAL A 90 -22.23 -0.43 -0.48
C VAL A 90 -22.55 -0.18 -1.96
N THR A 91 -21.61 0.41 -2.68
CA THR A 91 -21.68 0.57 -4.14
C THR A 91 -20.52 -0.20 -4.78
N VAL A 92 -20.84 -1.05 -5.76
CA VAL A 92 -19.88 -1.72 -6.63
C VAL A 92 -20.22 -1.34 -8.07
N THR A 93 -19.32 -0.64 -8.77
CA THR A 93 -19.56 -0.21 -10.16
C THR A 93 -19.39 -1.35 -11.15
N GLY A 94 -18.48 -2.28 -10.89
CA GLY A 94 -18.30 -3.49 -11.70
C GLY A 94 -19.25 -4.63 -11.31
N ARG A 95 -18.81 -5.85 -11.59
CA ARG A 95 -19.54 -7.08 -11.26
C ARG A 95 -19.13 -7.64 -9.91
N LEU A 96 -20.09 -8.21 -9.19
CA LEU A 96 -19.83 -9.03 -8.00
C LEU A 96 -19.94 -10.52 -8.35
N MET A 97 -18.87 -11.29 -8.18
CA MET A 97 -18.87 -12.75 -8.35
C MET A 97 -18.47 -13.43 -7.06
N VAL A 98 -19.34 -14.29 -6.54
CA VAL A 98 -19.17 -14.97 -5.26
C VAL A 98 -19.31 -16.47 -5.47
N SER A 99 -18.28 -17.22 -5.06
CA SER A 99 -18.28 -18.68 -5.18
C SER A 99 -19.06 -19.38 -4.07
N GLY A 100 -19.21 -18.72 -2.91
CA GLY A 100 -20.00 -19.18 -1.76
C GLY A 100 -21.30 -18.41 -1.56
N ASP A 101 -21.64 -18.18 -0.29
CA ASP A 101 -22.83 -17.48 0.17
C ASP A 101 -22.64 -15.95 0.08
N LEU A 102 -23.74 -15.23 -0.10
CA LEU A 102 -23.76 -13.77 -0.22
C LEU A 102 -24.77 -13.16 0.74
N ASP A 103 -24.27 -12.47 1.77
CA ASP A 103 -25.05 -11.63 2.68
C ASP A 103 -25.05 -10.18 2.17
N ILE A 104 -26.24 -9.61 1.91
CA ILE A 104 -26.40 -8.25 1.37
C ILE A 104 -27.22 -7.39 2.33
N GLY A 105 -26.65 -6.26 2.75
CA GLY A 105 -27.31 -5.23 3.56
C GLY A 105 -28.31 -4.37 2.79
N ASP A 106 -28.81 -3.33 3.45
CA ASP A 106 -29.79 -2.41 2.88
C ASP A 106 -29.13 -1.43 1.91
N ASP A 107 -29.87 -0.98 0.89
CA ASP A 107 -29.45 0.05 -0.08
C ASP A 107 -28.14 -0.27 -0.85
N VAL A 108 -27.80 -1.55 -1.04
CA VAL A 108 -26.62 -1.96 -1.83
C VAL A 108 -26.87 -1.79 -3.33
N THR A 109 -25.91 -1.22 -4.04
CA THR A 109 -25.93 -1.01 -5.50
C THR A 109 -24.79 -1.78 -6.16
N ILE A 110 -25.11 -2.59 -7.17
CA ILE A 110 -24.14 -3.32 -8.00
C ILE A 110 -24.52 -3.06 -9.45
N GLU A 111 -23.74 -2.25 -10.17
CA GLU A 111 -24.18 -1.67 -11.45
C GLU A 111 -24.14 -2.68 -12.60
N GLU A 112 -23.09 -3.50 -12.70
CA GLU A 112 -22.97 -4.54 -13.74
C GLU A 112 -23.61 -5.88 -13.34
N GLY A 113 -24.23 -5.94 -12.16
CA GLY A 113 -24.92 -7.12 -11.63
C GLY A 113 -24.04 -8.05 -10.80
N PHE A 114 -24.66 -9.09 -10.24
CA PHE A 114 -23.99 -10.03 -9.34
C PHE A 114 -24.36 -11.49 -9.63
N GLU A 115 -23.41 -12.39 -9.36
CA GLU A 115 -23.56 -13.84 -9.41
C GLU A 115 -23.05 -14.45 -8.11
N ALA A 116 -23.86 -15.31 -7.49
CA ALA A 116 -23.49 -16.07 -6.30
C ALA A 116 -23.86 -17.54 -6.51
N ASN A 117 -22.91 -18.45 -6.25
CA ASN A 117 -23.15 -19.90 -6.38
C ASN A 117 -23.80 -20.51 -5.13
N GLY A 118 -23.72 -19.83 -3.98
CA GLY A 118 -24.35 -20.20 -2.72
C GLY A 118 -25.70 -19.50 -2.47
N TRP A 119 -26.06 -19.39 -1.20
CA TRP A 119 -27.29 -18.75 -0.75
C TRP A 119 -27.14 -17.24 -0.71
N ILE A 120 -28.13 -16.54 -1.27
CA ILE A 120 -28.23 -15.08 -1.17
C ILE A 120 -29.19 -14.73 -0.04
N VAL A 121 -28.71 -14.05 0.99
CA VAL A 121 -29.52 -13.61 2.14
C VAL A 121 -29.49 -12.09 2.24
N ILE A 122 -30.66 -11.47 2.19
CA ILE A 122 -30.80 -10.02 2.34
C ILE A 122 -30.98 -9.71 3.83
N ARG A 123 -29.88 -9.30 4.47
CA ARG A 123 -29.78 -8.88 5.87
C ARG A 123 -28.50 -8.07 6.04
N ASN A 124 -28.51 -7.05 6.90
CA ASN A 124 -27.26 -6.38 7.25
C ASN A 124 -26.35 -7.37 8.01
N PRO A 125 -25.19 -7.78 7.46
CA PRO A 125 -24.32 -8.74 8.11
C PRO A 125 -23.79 -8.15 9.41
N VAL A 126 -24.10 -8.79 10.54
CA VAL A 126 -23.60 -8.37 11.85
C VAL A 126 -22.08 -8.27 11.78
N PRO A 127 -21.45 -7.17 12.27
CA PRO A 127 -19.99 -7.09 12.35
C PRO A 127 -19.42 -8.31 13.05
N THR A 128 -18.47 -8.99 12.42
CA THR A 128 -17.91 -10.28 12.90
C THR A 128 -17.40 -10.18 14.35
N LEU A 129 -16.80 -9.05 14.70
CA LEU A 129 -16.33 -8.74 16.05
C LEU A 129 -17.46 -8.75 17.10
N VAL A 130 -18.65 -8.26 16.72
CA VAL A 130 -19.84 -8.29 17.59
C VAL A 130 -20.35 -9.72 17.73
N PHE A 131 -20.34 -10.51 16.66
CA PHE A 131 -20.72 -11.93 16.73
C PHE A 131 -19.81 -12.71 17.69
N TYR A 132 -18.49 -12.61 17.52
CA TYR A 132 -17.54 -13.26 18.43
C TYR A 132 -17.69 -12.78 19.86
N PHE A 133 -17.88 -11.46 20.07
CA PHE A 133 -18.13 -10.93 21.40
C PHE A 133 -19.41 -11.50 22.03
N ILE A 134 -20.49 -11.66 21.26
CA ILE A 134 -21.74 -12.26 21.72
C ILE A 134 -21.52 -13.74 22.09
N VAL A 135 -20.87 -14.52 21.23
CA VAL A 135 -20.62 -15.95 21.46
C VAL A 135 -19.73 -16.13 22.69
N LEU A 136 -18.61 -15.41 22.77
CA LEU A 136 -17.70 -15.45 23.92
C LEU A 136 -18.40 -15.03 25.22
N SER A 137 -19.20 -13.96 25.17
CA SER A 137 -20.02 -13.52 26.30
C SER A 137 -21.04 -14.56 26.74
N GLN A 138 -21.61 -15.34 25.81
CA GLN A 138 -22.54 -16.41 26.11
C GLN A 138 -21.85 -17.60 26.77
N LEU A 139 -20.72 -18.06 26.23
CA LEU A 139 -19.93 -19.16 26.81
C LEU A 139 -19.47 -18.82 28.23
N LEU A 140 -18.97 -17.61 28.45
CA LEU A 140 -18.57 -17.14 29.79
C LEU A 140 -19.76 -17.04 30.76
N ARG A 141 -20.96 -16.66 30.29
CA ARG A 141 -22.18 -16.65 31.12
C ARG A 141 -22.66 -18.05 31.46
N LEU A 142 -22.48 -19.01 30.57
CA LEU A 142 -22.81 -20.41 30.76
C LEU A 142 -21.77 -21.13 31.63
N GLY A 143 -20.61 -20.50 31.88
CA GLY A 143 -19.50 -21.07 32.63
C GLY A 143 -18.68 -22.08 31.82
N GLU A 144 -18.86 -22.11 30.50
CA GLU A 144 -18.10 -22.96 29.57
C GLU A 144 -16.78 -22.28 29.21
N THR A 145 -15.88 -22.17 30.19
CA THR A 145 -14.56 -21.53 30.01
C THR A 145 -13.70 -22.27 29.01
N ASP A 146 -13.76 -23.61 28.98
CA ASP A 146 -12.96 -24.40 28.03
C ASP A 146 -13.37 -24.12 26.58
N ALA A 147 -14.67 -23.98 26.29
CA ALA A 147 -15.15 -23.65 24.94
C ALA A 147 -14.83 -22.20 24.56
N ALA A 148 -14.88 -21.28 25.53
CA ALA A 148 -14.49 -19.89 25.34
C ALA A 148 -12.99 -19.75 25.04
N ASP A 149 -12.15 -20.50 25.76
CA ASP A 149 -10.70 -20.53 25.56
C ASP A 149 -10.37 -21.15 24.20
N ASN A 150 -11.01 -22.28 23.82
CA ASN A 150 -10.84 -22.87 22.49
C ASN A 150 -11.30 -21.94 21.36
N LEU A 151 -12.38 -21.18 21.55
CA LEU A 151 -12.83 -20.18 20.56
C LEU A 151 -11.81 -19.04 20.46
N ALA A 152 -11.28 -18.55 21.59
CA ALA A 152 -10.27 -17.50 21.60
C ALA A 152 -8.94 -17.99 20.99
N GLU A 153 -8.56 -19.24 21.23
CA GLU A 153 -7.39 -19.89 20.68
C GLU A 153 -7.58 -20.15 19.19
N ALA A 154 -8.73 -20.66 18.72
CA ALA A 154 -9.02 -20.79 17.29
C ALA A 154 -9.06 -19.45 16.54
N LEU A 155 -9.45 -18.36 17.21
CA LEU A 155 -9.35 -17.00 16.67
C LEU A 155 -7.91 -16.46 16.66
N ALA A 156 -7.00 -17.07 17.42
CA ALA A 156 -5.59 -16.70 17.51
C ALA A 156 -4.66 -17.63 16.69
N ASP A 157 -5.03 -18.90 16.52
CA ASP A 157 -4.28 -19.99 15.89
C ASP A 157 -4.83 -20.33 14.50
N GLY A 158 -5.17 -19.33 13.68
CA GLY A 158 -5.38 -19.56 12.26
C GLY A 158 -4.12 -20.20 11.67
N GLU A 159 -4.17 -21.50 11.33
CA GLU A 159 -3.06 -22.21 10.69
C GLU A 159 -2.61 -21.42 9.43
N ASP A 160 -1.30 -21.20 9.31
CA ASP A 160 -0.64 -20.18 8.48
C ASP A 160 -0.99 -18.73 8.84
N VAL A 161 -0.49 -18.26 10.01
CA VAL A 161 -0.47 -16.85 10.41
C VAL A 161 0.50 -16.10 9.50
N ARG A 162 0.02 -15.74 8.31
CA ARG A 162 0.63 -14.72 7.46
C ARG A 162 0.24 -13.37 8.04
N ASP A 163 1.20 -12.50 8.27
CA ASP A 163 0.92 -11.15 8.74
C ASP A 163 -0.02 -10.46 7.73
N PRO A 164 -1.12 -9.82 8.19
CA PRO A 164 -2.03 -9.15 7.29
C PRO A 164 -1.45 -7.82 6.80
N LEU A 165 -1.86 -7.41 5.61
CA LEU A 165 -1.76 -6.02 5.20
C LEU A 165 -2.77 -5.19 6.01
N LEU A 166 -2.26 -4.30 6.84
CA LEU A 166 -3.08 -3.38 7.64
C LEU A 166 -2.97 -1.98 7.08
N VAL A 167 -4.06 -1.45 6.53
CA VAL A 167 -4.17 -0.04 6.14
C VAL A 167 -4.88 0.71 7.26
N PRO A 168 -4.26 1.71 7.90
CA PRO A 168 -4.86 2.43 9.02
C PRO A 168 -6.02 3.30 8.56
N ARG A 169 -6.81 3.78 9.53
CA ARG A 169 -7.94 4.66 9.22
C ARG A 169 -7.45 5.98 8.60
N SER A 170 -8.24 6.53 7.70
CA SER A 170 -7.93 7.79 7.02
C SER A 170 -6.58 7.74 6.29
N ALA A 171 -6.23 6.58 5.77
CA ALA A 171 -5.09 6.42 4.87
C ALA A 171 -5.47 6.80 3.44
N GLU A 172 -4.52 7.35 2.71
CA GLU A 172 -4.58 7.50 1.25
C GLU A 172 -3.46 6.64 0.66
N ILE A 173 -3.78 5.61 -0.11
CA ILE A 173 -2.81 4.72 -0.73
C ILE A 173 -2.99 4.77 -2.24
N SER A 174 -1.96 5.25 -2.95
CA SER A 174 -1.94 5.30 -4.41
C SER A 174 -0.55 5.05 -4.98
N ASP A 175 -0.47 4.92 -6.31
CA ASP A 175 0.80 4.79 -7.06
C ASP A 175 1.73 5.99 -6.83
N ASP A 176 1.15 7.18 -6.64
CA ASP A 176 1.93 8.38 -6.34
C ASP A 176 2.42 8.43 -4.89
N ALA A 177 1.55 8.09 -3.93
CA ALA A 177 1.86 8.27 -2.52
C ALA A 177 1.04 7.42 -1.57
N TRP A 178 1.72 6.89 -0.56
CA TRP A 178 1.12 6.20 0.57
C TRP A 178 1.17 7.15 1.76
N ARG A 179 0.04 7.78 2.10
CA ARG A 179 -0.04 8.77 3.17
C ARG A 179 -0.81 8.22 4.35
N VAL A 180 -0.12 8.13 5.47
CA VAL A 180 -0.70 7.71 6.74
C VAL A 180 -0.32 8.70 7.84
N SER A 181 -1.22 8.86 8.81
CA SER A 181 -0.99 9.73 9.96
C SER A 181 -0.28 9.03 11.12
N THR A 182 -0.22 7.70 11.06
CA THR A 182 0.34 6.76 12.02
C THR A 182 1.76 6.33 11.63
N PRO A 183 2.44 5.52 12.46
CA PRO A 183 3.61 4.78 12.02
C PRO A 183 3.31 3.89 10.80
N ALA A 184 4.37 3.54 10.06
CA ALA A 184 4.35 2.60 8.96
C ALA A 184 5.50 1.59 9.10
N SER A 185 5.18 0.32 9.00
CA SER A 185 6.11 -0.80 8.92
C SER A 185 5.94 -1.52 7.59
N VAL A 186 7.06 -1.80 6.94
CA VAL A 186 7.16 -2.65 5.76
C VAL A 186 8.05 -3.83 6.14
N GLY A 187 7.57 -5.04 5.90
CA GLY A 187 8.29 -6.28 6.13
C GLY A 187 9.47 -6.46 5.18
N ASP A 188 9.81 -7.71 4.88
CA ASP A 188 10.97 -8.07 4.06
C ASP A 188 10.54 -8.47 2.64
N ASP A 189 11.45 -8.43 1.68
CA ASP A 189 11.21 -8.87 0.30
C ASP A 189 10.00 -8.20 -0.39
N CYS A 190 9.62 -6.99 0.03
CA CYS A 190 8.54 -6.24 -0.59
C CYS A 190 9.04 -5.46 -1.81
N ARG A 191 8.16 -5.31 -2.80
CA ARG A 191 8.36 -4.42 -3.95
C ARG A 191 7.25 -3.38 -3.98
N LEU A 192 7.57 -2.15 -3.57
CA LEU A 192 6.59 -1.09 -3.38
C LEU A 192 6.76 0.03 -4.39
N HIS A 193 5.64 0.60 -4.84
CA HIS A 193 5.60 1.76 -5.71
C HIS A 193 4.94 2.93 -4.97
N GLY A 194 5.51 4.12 -5.16
CA GLY A 194 4.97 5.36 -4.61
C GLY A 194 5.70 5.90 -3.38
N ASN A 195 5.38 7.16 -3.05
CA ASN A 195 6.06 7.89 -2.00
C ASN A 195 5.44 7.61 -0.62
N LEU A 196 6.14 6.90 0.25
CA LEU A 196 5.67 6.59 1.61
C LEU A 196 5.83 7.78 2.56
N ARG A 197 4.72 8.22 3.15
CA ARG A 197 4.64 9.34 4.09
C ARG A 197 3.92 8.92 5.36
N ALA A 198 4.64 8.91 6.48
CA ALA A 198 4.12 8.45 7.76
C ALA A 198 4.61 9.29 8.94
N GLU A 199 4.16 8.95 10.15
CA GLU A 199 4.72 9.48 11.40
C GLU A 199 6.18 9.04 11.57
N SER A 200 6.40 7.73 11.55
CA SER A 200 7.70 7.05 11.47
C SER A 200 7.62 5.94 10.42
N ILE A 201 8.75 5.56 9.84
CA ILE A 201 8.81 4.50 8.82
C ILE A 201 9.87 3.48 9.24
N ARG A 202 9.52 2.19 9.23
CA ARG A 202 10.47 1.09 9.28
C ARG A 202 10.31 0.25 8.03
N VAL A 203 11.38 0.09 7.28
CA VAL A 203 11.44 -0.82 6.14
C VAL A 203 12.38 -1.96 6.52
N GLY A 204 11.93 -3.19 6.37
CA GLY A 204 12.70 -4.40 6.63
C GLY A 204 13.84 -4.61 5.63
N GLU A 205 14.22 -5.86 5.46
CA GLU A 205 15.36 -6.27 4.65
C GLU A 205 14.98 -6.62 3.21
N ARG A 206 15.94 -6.50 2.29
CA ARG A 206 15.83 -6.94 0.89
C ARG A 206 14.61 -6.36 0.16
N ASN A 207 14.19 -5.16 0.52
CA ASN A 207 13.06 -4.49 -0.12
C ASN A 207 13.52 -3.67 -1.33
N GLU A 208 12.60 -3.47 -2.28
CA GLU A 208 12.77 -2.52 -3.38
C GLU A 208 11.63 -1.50 -3.35
N VAL A 209 11.96 -0.24 -3.07
CA VAL A 209 10.98 0.86 -2.98
C VAL A 209 11.21 1.85 -4.11
N PHE A 210 10.29 1.85 -5.08
CA PHE A 210 10.23 2.77 -6.20
C PHE A 210 9.54 4.08 -5.80
N GLY A 211 10.16 4.80 -4.88
CA GLY A 211 9.63 6.05 -4.36
C GLY A 211 10.49 6.64 -3.27
N SER A 212 10.04 7.78 -2.75
CA SER A 212 10.73 8.48 -1.65
C SER A 212 10.09 8.15 -0.31
N LEU A 213 10.92 8.08 0.74
CA LEU A 213 10.47 7.89 2.12
C LEU A 213 10.46 9.24 2.86
N ARG A 214 9.34 9.58 3.49
CA ARG A 214 9.22 10.80 4.28
C ARG A 214 8.52 10.57 5.61
N ALA A 215 9.25 10.74 6.71
CA ALA A 215 8.68 10.64 8.04
C ALA A 215 8.70 11.98 8.79
N ARG A 216 7.84 12.12 9.80
CA ARG A 216 7.89 13.24 10.75
C ARG A 216 8.98 12.99 11.79
N GLU A 217 9.07 11.75 12.25
CA GLU A 217 10.01 11.25 13.25
C GLU A 217 11.16 10.49 12.56
N GLY A 218 11.39 9.23 12.92
CA GLY A 218 12.50 8.42 12.41
C GLY A 218 12.17 7.60 11.17
N ILE A 219 13.22 7.25 10.42
CA ILE A 219 13.17 6.26 9.32
C ILE A 219 14.26 5.23 9.59
N THR A 220 13.92 3.95 9.54
CA THR A 220 14.89 2.84 9.50
C THR A 220 14.76 2.14 8.17
N VAL A 221 15.87 1.98 7.46
CA VAL A 221 15.99 1.21 6.22
C VAL A 221 16.82 -0.02 6.55
N GLY A 222 16.21 -1.21 6.47
CA GLY A 222 16.83 -2.50 6.77
C GLY A 222 17.88 -2.92 5.76
N ALA A 223 18.59 -4.00 6.09
CA ALA A 223 19.74 -4.46 5.31
C ALA A 223 19.37 -4.85 3.88
N ASP A 224 20.30 -4.66 2.94
CA ASP A 224 20.15 -5.00 1.52
C ASP A 224 18.90 -4.40 0.83
N THR A 225 18.28 -3.38 1.43
CA THR A 225 17.12 -2.69 0.87
C THR A 225 17.55 -1.58 -0.06
N THR A 226 16.91 -1.48 -1.24
CA THR A 226 17.12 -0.41 -2.21
C THR A 226 15.97 0.59 -2.20
N ILE A 227 16.28 1.85 -1.92
CA ILE A 227 15.36 2.98 -2.03
C ILE A 227 15.74 3.82 -3.23
N HIS A 228 14.86 3.90 -4.23
CA HIS A 228 15.14 4.64 -5.47
C HIS A 228 14.97 6.15 -5.34
N GLY A 229 14.20 6.62 -4.35
CA GLY A 229 13.94 8.03 -4.11
C GLY A 229 14.71 8.63 -2.92
N ASP A 230 14.24 9.80 -2.48
CA ASP A 230 14.83 10.52 -1.36
C ASP A 230 14.36 9.97 -0.02
N VAL A 231 15.22 10.04 1.00
CA VAL A 231 14.88 9.68 2.39
C VAL A 231 14.95 10.93 3.26
N THR A 232 13.80 11.41 3.74
CA THR A 232 13.71 12.68 4.47
C THR A 232 12.94 12.59 5.78
N THR A 233 13.51 13.13 6.86
CA THR A 233 12.81 13.36 8.13
C THR A 233 12.69 14.85 8.47
N ARG A 234 11.65 15.22 9.23
CA ARG A 234 11.48 16.60 9.74
C ARG A 234 12.32 16.92 10.98
N GLY A 235 12.90 15.92 11.62
CA GLY A 235 13.72 16.10 12.82
C GLY A 235 14.06 14.82 13.57
N GLY A 236 13.60 13.65 13.13
CA GLY A 236 14.04 12.38 13.71
C GLY A 236 15.28 11.80 13.04
N THR A 237 15.67 10.64 13.55
CA THR A 237 16.86 9.92 13.13
C THR A 237 16.58 9.09 11.88
N VAL A 238 17.45 9.16 10.88
CA VAL A 238 17.48 8.19 9.79
C VAL A 238 18.55 7.15 10.11
N THR A 239 18.20 5.87 10.08
CA THR A 239 19.12 4.74 10.22
C THR A 239 19.14 3.97 8.92
N VAL A 240 20.32 3.83 8.31
CA VAL A 240 20.55 3.03 7.11
C VAL A 240 21.40 1.85 7.52
N GLU A 241 20.81 0.65 7.51
CA GLU A 241 21.47 -0.60 7.89
C GLU A 241 22.47 -1.09 6.83
N ALA A 242 23.22 -2.13 7.16
CA ALA A 242 24.31 -2.63 6.32
C ALA A 242 23.82 -3.09 4.94
N GLY A 243 24.58 -2.78 3.89
CA GLY A 243 24.25 -3.16 2.50
C GLY A 243 23.05 -2.43 1.89
N ALA A 244 22.33 -1.59 2.65
CA ALA A 244 21.21 -0.82 2.12
C ALA A 244 21.71 0.27 1.16
N ARG A 245 20.95 0.49 0.08
CA ARG A 245 21.29 1.47 -0.95
C ARG A 245 20.19 2.51 -1.11
N VAL A 246 20.57 3.79 -1.03
CA VAL A 246 19.68 4.92 -1.29
C VAL A 246 20.18 5.68 -2.51
N LEU A 247 19.40 5.69 -3.58
CA LEU A 247 19.78 6.35 -4.84
C LEU A 247 19.56 7.87 -4.80
N GLY A 248 18.64 8.34 -3.94
CA GLY A 248 18.30 9.75 -3.77
C GLY A 248 19.07 10.48 -2.67
N ASP A 249 18.61 11.69 -2.35
CA ASP A 249 19.14 12.53 -1.28
C ASP A 249 18.67 12.02 0.10
N VAL A 250 19.56 12.05 1.10
CA VAL A 250 19.22 11.74 2.50
C VAL A 250 19.26 13.01 3.34
N SER A 251 18.14 13.36 3.96
CA SER A 251 18.00 14.57 4.77
C SER A 251 17.37 14.27 6.13
N ALA A 252 18.15 14.39 7.20
CA ALA A 252 17.73 13.97 8.54
C ALA A 252 17.98 15.01 9.63
N GLY A 253 17.35 14.80 10.79
CA GLY A 253 17.79 15.42 12.05
C GLY A 253 19.15 14.85 12.42
N ASP A 254 19.14 13.61 12.91
CA ASP A 254 20.34 12.80 13.16
C ASP A 254 20.44 11.68 12.11
N LEU A 255 21.66 11.24 11.80
CA LEU A 255 21.89 10.19 10.81
C LEU A 255 22.80 9.10 11.36
N VAL A 256 22.38 7.85 11.24
CA VAL A 256 23.16 6.66 11.56
C VAL A 256 23.32 5.84 10.28
N VAL A 257 24.56 5.61 9.88
CA VAL A 257 24.88 4.82 8.67
C VAL A 257 25.73 3.64 9.10
N HIS A 258 25.28 2.42 8.78
CA HIS A 258 26.02 1.19 9.03
C HIS A 258 27.03 0.90 7.91
N ASP A 259 27.96 -0.01 8.18
CA ASP A 259 28.98 -0.38 7.21
C ASP A 259 28.37 -1.00 5.95
N GLY A 260 28.96 -0.71 4.79
CA GLY A 260 28.46 -1.20 3.51
C GLY A 260 27.17 -0.54 2.99
N ALA A 261 26.57 0.40 3.73
CA ALA A 261 25.48 1.21 3.20
C ALA A 261 25.97 2.19 2.12
N GLU A 262 25.24 2.29 1.01
CA GLU A 262 25.58 3.15 -0.13
C GLU A 262 24.52 4.25 -0.31
N ILE A 263 24.96 5.49 -0.46
CA ILE A 263 24.08 6.64 -0.68
C ILE A 263 24.65 7.42 -1.88
N ASP A 264 23.93 7.39 -3.01
CA ASP A 264 24.38 7.99 -4.27
C ASP A 264 24.12 9.51 -4.31
N GLY A 265 23.11 9.97 -3.56
CA GLY A 265 22.72 11.37 -3.50
C GLY A 265 23.46 12.22 -2.46
N THR A 266 22.93 13.41 -2.20
CA THR A 266 23.48 14.33 -1.20
C THR A 266 23.01 13.94 0.20
N LEU A 267 23.97 13.84 1.12
CA LEU A 267 23.72 13.55 2.52
C LEU A 267 23.73 14.84 3.35
N ARG A 268 22.63 15.12 4.06
CA ARG A 268 22.44 16.28 4.93
C ARG A 268 21.88 15.85 6.29
N ALA A 269 22.60 16.12 7.38
CA ALA A 269 22.07 16.02 8.73
C ALA A 269 22.20 17.36 9.46
N ARG A 270 21.20 17.71 10.27
CA ARG A 270 21.20 18.95 11.07
C ARG A 270 21.85 18.75 12.44
N GLY A 271 21.83 17.54 12.97
CA GLY A 271 22.34 17.12 14.26
C GLY A 271 23.57 16.24 14.14
N GLU A 272 23.57 15.11 14.84
CA GLU A 272 24.71 14.20 14.89
C GLU A 272 24.71 13.22 13.71
N MET A 273 25.91 12.91 13.19
CA MET A 273 26.13 11.84 12.23
C MET A 273 27.00 10.77 12.89
N LYS A 274 26.55 9.52 12.87
CA LYS A 274 27.28 8.36 13.40
C LYS A 274 27.48 7.31 12.32
N LEU A 275 28.73 6.93 12.11
CA LEU A 275 29.09 5.77 11.29
C LEU A 275 29.27 4.56 12.22
N VAL A 276 28.52 3.49 11.98
CA VAL A 276 28.59 2.24 12.76
C VAL A 276 29.32 1.22 11.90
N GLN A 277 30.55 0.89 12.27
CA GLN A 277 31.29 -0.18 11.61
C GLN A 277 30.95 -1.51 12.28
N GLU A 278 30.57 -2.50 11.48
CA GLU A 278 30.52 -3.87 11.94
C GLU A 278 31.97 -4.28 12.22
N THR A 279 32.32 -4.45 13.49
CA THR A 279 33.65 -4.94 13.84
C THR A 279 33.61 -6.41 13.47
N GLY A 280 34.10 -6.74 12.27
CA GLY A 280 33.98 -8.06 11.70
C GLY A 280 34.20 -9.14 12.75
N ASP A 281 33.27 -10.09 12.81
CA ASP A 281 33.46 -11.34 13.53
C ASP A 281 34.77 -11.94 13.02
N GLY A 282 35.83 -11.67 13.79
CA GLY A 282 37.09 -12.35 13.66
C GLY A 282 36.76 -13.81 13.92
N ASP A 283 36.82 -14.59 12.85
CA ASP A 283 36.98 -16.03 12.84
C ASP A 283 38.02 -16.42 13.92
N GLU A 284 37.57 -16.61 15.16
CA GLU A 284 38.29 -17.41 16.14
C GLU A 284 38.05 -18.88 15.76
N GLY A 285 38.60 -19.25 14.61
CA GLY A 285 38.94 -20.62 14.30
C GLY A 285 40.00 -21.07 15.30
N GLU A 286 39.55 -21.63 16.43
CA GLU A 286 40.38 -22.43 17.31
C GLU A 286 41.01 -23.56 16.49
N GLY A 287 42.29 -23.40 16.19
CA GLY A 287 43.10 -24.37 15.47
C GLY A 287 44.54 -24.27 15.95
N GLU A 288 44.78 -24.54 17.23
CA GLU A 288 46.12 -24.80 17.73
C GLU A 288 46.69 -26.06 17.06
N THR A 289 47.77 -25.93 16.30
CA THR A 289 48.83 -26.94 16.30
C THR A 289 50.15 -26.32 15.86
N GLU A 290 51.11 -26.34 16.78
CA GLU A 290 52.50 -25.95 16.54
C GLU A 290 53.27 -26.98 15.71
N SER A 291 54.36 -26.48 15.12
CA SER A 291 55.70 -27.06 14.95
C SER A 291 56.20 -27.47 13.54
N ASP A 292 57.32 -26.81 13.22
CA ASP A 292 58.53 -27.23 12.49
C ASP A 292 58.49 -27.60 11.00
N ASP A 293 59.20 -26.84 10.14
CA ASP A 293 60.61 -27.11 9.82
C ASP A 293 61.17 -26.10 8.78
N ALA A 294 62.49 -25.96 8.77
CA ALA A 294 63.31 -24.92 8.17
C ALA A 294 63.62 -25.07 6.67
N GLY A 295 64.01 -23.94 6.06
CA GLY A 295 65.26 -23.89 5.28
C GLY A 295 65.21 -23.78 3.76
N GLU A 296 65.88 -22.71 3.28
CA GLU A 296 66.65 -22.60 2.02
C GLU A 296 65.82 -22.35 0.73
N ASP A 297 66.23 -21.56 -0.27
CA ASP A 297 67.32 -20.60 -0.54
C ASP A 297 67.05 -20.05 -1.96
N GLU A 298 67.42 -18.79 -2.21
CA GLU A 298 67.88 -18.13 -3.46
C GLU A 298 67.25 -18.37 -4.86
N GLY A 299 67.20 -17.29 -5.64
CA GLY A 299 67.24 -17.33 -7.13
C GLY A 299 66.35 -16.28 -7.81
N ASP A 300 66.87 -15.08 -8.10
CA ASP A 300 67.23 -14.59 -9.46
C ASP A 300 66.00 -14.19 -10.30
N ALA A 301 65.66 -12.90 -10.40
CA ALA A 301 66.17 -11.90 -11.35
C ALA A 301 65.69 -12.07 -12.80
N ASP A 302 65.20 -10.94 -13.33
CA ASP A 302 65.07 -10.54 -14.73
C ASP A 302 64.13 -11.31 -15.67
N GLU A 303 63.09 -10.62 -16.17
CA GLU A 303 63.20 -10.06 -17.53
C GLU A 303 62.15 -8.97 -17.81
N ILE A 304 62.66 -7.89 -18.38
CA ILE A 304 61.97 -6.73 -18.92
C ILE A 304 61.73 -7.02 -20.40
N GLY A 305 60.57 -6.68 -20.95
CA GLY A 305 60.29 -6.83 -22.39
C GLY A 305 59.24 -5.83 -22.85
N GLU A 306 59.71 -4.63 -23.21
CA GLU A 306 58.99 -3.55 -23.86
C GLU A 306 58.51 -3.93 -25.28
N THR A 307 57.45 -3.27 -25.76
CA THR A 307 57.32 -2.59 -27.08
C THR A 307 55.91 -2.03 -27.20
N ASP A 308 55.74 -0.70 -27.11
CA ASP A 308 55.58 0.28 -28.21
C ASP A 308 54.17 0.25 -28.85
N ALA A 309 53.35 1.29 -28.65
CA ALA A 309 53.21 2.49 -29.51
C ALA A 309 52.41 2.16 -30.79
N ASP A 310 51.42 2.91 -31.29
CA ASP A 310 51.14 4.34 -31.29
C ASP A 310 49.70 4.56 -31.86
N GLU A 311 49.30 5.84 -31.87
CA GLU A 311 48.38 6.52 -32.80
C GLU A 311 46.96 6.86 -32.31
N LEU A 312 46.93 8.05 -31.67
CA LEU A 312 45.93 9.09 -31.84
C LEU A 312 45.76 9.48 -33.32
N SER A 313 44.53 9.76 -33.73
CA SER A 313 44.26 10.82 -34.71
C SER A 313 42.90 11.47 -34.42
N ASP A 314 42.98 12.75 -34.08
CA ASP A 314 41.93 13.76 -34.09
C ASP A 314 41.26 13.87 -35.47
N GLU A 315 40.00 14.29 -35.54
CA GLU A 315 39.71 15.65 -36.03
C GLU A 315 38.22 16.02 -35.92
N ASP A 316 38.06 17.27 -35.49
CA ASP A 316 36.88 18.12 -35.32
C ASP A 316 36.10 18.44 -36.60
N GLY A 317 34.92 19.06 -36.38
CA GLY A 317 34.51 20.23 -37.18
C GLY A 317 33.09 20.15 -37.73
N THR A 318 32.07 20.63 -37.00
CA THR A 318 31.46 21.97 -37.12
C THR A 318 30.73 22.27 -38.44
N SER A 319 29.44 22.64 -38.35
CA SER A 319 29.01 24.00 -38.74
C SER A 319 27.53 24.28 -38.41
N ASP A 320 27.33 25.49 -37.92
CA ASP A 320 26.11 26.20 -37.53
C ASP A 320 25.08 26.50 -38.64
N GLY A 321 23.89 26.90 -38.16
CA GLY A 321 23.04 27.97 -38.74
C GLY A 321 21.97 27.51 -39.76
N ASP A 322 20.81 28.13 -39.90
CA ASP A 322 20.16 29.27 -39.26
C ASP A 322 18.69 29.30 -39.75
N ASP A 323 17.84 30.02 -39.03
CA ASP A 323 16.50 30.56 -39.29
C ASP A 323 15.72 30.29 -40.60
N SER A 324 14.39 30.11 -40.48
CA SER A 324 13.37 30.94 -41.16
C SER A 324 11.93 30.69 -40.68
N ALA A 325 11.20 31.78 -40.52
CA ALA A 325 9.81 31.91 -40.10
C ALA A 325 8.78 31.97 -41.25
N ASP A 326 7.50 31.88 -40.86
CA ASP A 326 6.26 32.38 -41.46
C ASP A 326 5.63 31.71 -42.71
N GLY A 327 4.30 31.51 -42.61
CA GLY A 327 3.41 31.17 -43.72
C GLY A 327 1.98 30.81 -43.27
N GLU A 328 1.13 31.82 -43.15
CA GLU A 328 -0.32 31.82 -42.87
C GLU A 328 -1.22 31.16 -43.97
N GLU A 329 -2.32 30.56 -43.50
CA GLU A 329 -3.74 30.58 -43.97
C GLU A 329 -4.16 30.18 -45.41
N SER A 330 -5.16 29.29 -45.51
CA SER A 330 -6.53 29.59 -46.04
C SER A 330 -7.44 28.34 -46.16
N ASP A 331 -8.63 28.39 -45.51
CA ASP A 331 -10.02 28.19 -46.00
C ASP A 331 -10.35 27.10 -47.08
N SER A 332 -11.51 26.43 -47.15
CA SER A 332 -12.88 26.60 -46.63
C SER A 332 -13.68 25.27 -46.81
N ASP A 333 -14.77 25.08 -46.06
CA ASP A 333 -16.13 25.08 -46.63
C ASP A 333 -17.22 24.82 -45.58
N GLU A 334 -18.15 25.78 -45.52
CA GLU A 334 -19.40 25.77 -44.77
C GLU A 334 -20.55 25.16 -45.58
N SER A 335 -21.57 24.65 -44.86
CA SER A 335 -22.96 24.86 -45.28
C SER A 335 -23.86 24.92 -44.06
N GLY A 336 -24.45 26.08 -43.79
CA GLY A 336 -25.47 26.31 -42.78
C GLY A 336 -26.91 26.22 -43.31
N VAL A 337 -27.80 26.91 -42.56
CA VAL A 337 -29.20 27.33 -42.84
C VAL A 337 -30.28 26.40 -42.24
N GLU A 338 -31.27 26.83 -41.45
CA GLU A 338 -31.68 28.13 -40.86
C GLU A 338 -32.72 27.91 -39.73
N GLU A 339 -32.93 28.96 -38.93
CA GLU A 339 -33.97 29.10 -37.91
C GLU A 339 -35.28 29.75 -38.44
N SER A 340 -36.38 29.57 -37.68
CA SER A 340 -37.53 30.48 -37.43
C SER A 340 -38.73 29.62 -36.97
N ASP A 341 -39.72 30.00 -36.15
CA ASP A 341 -40.16 31.24 -35.52
C ASP A 341 -41.10 30.89 -34.32
N SER A 342 -41.44 31.94 -33.58
CA SER A 342 -42.17 32.17 -32.32
C SER A 342 -43.66 31.79 -32.14
N GLY A 343 -44.09 31.89 -30.86
CA GLY A 343 -45.46 32.19 -30.37
C GLY A 343 -46.19 31.00 -29.75
N GLY A 344 -46.75 30.98 -28.53
CA GLY A 344 -47.16 32.01 -27.56
C GLY A 344 -48.65 31.82 -27.21
N SER A 345 -49.01 31.48 -25.96
CA SER A 345 -50.22 31.94 -25.24
C SER A 345 -50.45 31.25 -23.88
N ASP A 346 -50.62 32.07 -22.84
CA ASP A 346 -51.20 31.81 -21.51
C ASP A 346 -52.65 31.28 -21.54
N VAL A 347 -53.06 30.50 -20.53
CA VAL A 347 -54.39 30.60 -19.85
C VAL A 347 -54.30 30.08 -18.39
N GLU A 348 -54.82 30.88 -17.46
CA GLU A 348 -55.00 30.67 -16.00
C GLU A 348 -56.05 29.61 -15.60
N SER A 349 -55.95 29.16 -14.34
CA SER A 349 -56.87 28.29 -13.54
C SER A 349 -58.29 28.91 -13.32
N PRO A 350 -59.30 28.21 -12.72
CA PRO A 350 -59.36 27.95 -11.26
C PRO A 350 -60.17 26.70 -10.76
N ASP A 351 -59.93 26.38 -9.47
CA ASP A 351 -60.77 25.81 -8.38
C ASP A 351 -61.91 24.80 -8.63
N THR A 352 -61.98 23.74 -7.79
CA THR A 352 -63.23 23.31 -7.09
C THR A 352 -62.94 22.36 -5.89
N GLU A 353 -63.23 22.87 -4.69
CA GLU A 353 -63.86 22.30 -3.47
C GLU A 353 -63.62 20.86 -2.97
N GLU A 354 -63.37 20.78 -1.66
CA GLU A 354 -63.52 19.63 -0.76
C GLU A 354 -64.99 19.16 -0.62
N PRO A 355 -65.22 17.99 -0.01
CA PRO A 355 -65.86 18.06 1.31
C PRO A 355 -65.32 17.08 2.37
N ASP A 356 -65.43 17.54 3.62
CA ASP A 356 -65.36 16.80 4.89
C ASP A 356 -66.28 15.57 4.96
N VAL A 357 -65.84 14.52 5.68
CA VAL A 357 -66.64 13.92 6.78
C VAL A 357 -65.80 13.02 7.71
N ASP A 358 -66.03 13.28 9.00
CA ASP A 358 -65.69 12.60 10.25
C ASP A 358 -65.61 11.06 10.30
N ALA A 359 -64.76 10.53 11.18
CA ALA A 359 -65.22 9.80 12.38
C ALA A 359 -64.06 9.37 13.31
N GLU A 360 -64.33 9.56 14.60
CA GLU A 360 -63.50 9.45 15.80
C GLU A 360 -63.05 8.04 16.25
N ALA A 361 -62.14 8.09 17.25
CA ALA A 361 -62.01 7.21 18.43
C ALA A 361 -61.32 5.84 18.18
N THR A 362 -60.26 5.45 18.90
CA THR A 362 -59.85 5.68 20.30
C THR A 362 -58.37 5.38 20.46
#